data_AF-A0A437SKR2-F1
#
_entry.id   AF-A0A437SKR2-F1
#
_cell.length_a   1.000
_cell.length_b   1.000
_cell.length_c   1.000
_cell.angle_alpha   90.00
_cell.angle_beta   90.00
_cell.angle_gamma   90.00
#
_symmetry.space_group_name_H-M   'P 1'
#
loop_
_entity.id
_entity.type
_entity.pdbx_description
1 polymer ?
#
loop_
_entity_poly.entity_id
_entity_poly.type
_entity_poly.pdbx_seq_one_letter_code
_entity_poly.pdbx_strand_id
1 'polypeptide(L)'
;MKQVYLFLGQVQLEFREVSFVEKIVPENRESMLRFRLRTGDEVTYEKLNNHLIRKVNMRGREVILQNVERVSYEVTPHLLFINVKDRSGIIYEGVAIRYSEMEINI
;
A
#
# COMPACT_ATOMS: atom_id res chain seq x y z
N MET A 1 -1.29 -8.12 -15.48
CA MET A 1 -0.01 -7.38 -15.53
C MET A 1 -0.17 -5.85 -15.51
N LYS A 2 -0.82 -5.17 -16.49
CA LYS A 2 -0.90 -3.69 -16.54
C LYS A 2 -1.41 -3.02 -15.26
N GLN A 3 -2.42 -3.61 -14.60
CA GLN A 3 -3.01 -3.06 -13.37
C GLN A 3 -2.05 -3.06 -12.16
N VAL A 4 -1.16 -4.05 -12.06
CA VAL A 4 -0.18 -4.14 -10.96
C VAL A 4 0.83 -3.00 -11.05
N TYR A 5 1.28 -2.64 -12.25
CA TYR A 5 2.16 -1.49 -12.44
C TYR A 5 1.50 -0.16 -12.04
N LEU A 6 0.22 0.03 -12.38
CA LEU A 6 -0.54 1.22 -11.97
C LEU A 6 -0.67 1.30 -10.45
N PHE A 7 -1.00 0.18 -9.81
CA PHE A 7 -1.05 0.04 -8.36
C PHE A 7 0.29 0.42 -7.71
N LEU A 8 1.40 -0.18 -8.14
CA LEU A 8 2.72 0.08 -7.56
C LEU A 8 3.14 1.55 -7.76
N GLY A 9 2.84 2.13 -8.93
CA GLY A 9 3.09 3.55 -9.18
C GLY A 9 2.28 4.47 -8.25
N GLN A 10 1.01 4.16 -8.04
CA GLN A 10 0.14 4.90 -7.11
C GLN A 10 0.65 4.82 -5.67
N VAL A 11 1.04 3.62 -5.21
CA VAL A 11 1.60 3.45 -3.86
C VAL A 11 2.93 4.21 -3.72
N GLN A 12 3.80 4.20 -4.73
CA GLN A 12 5.05 4.96 -4.70
C GLN A 12 4.83 6.47 -4.56
N LEU A 13 3.81 7.03 -5.23
CA LEU A 13 3.46 8.44 -5.09
C LEU A 13 2.91 8.75 -3.69
N GLU A 14 2.00 7.94 -3.18
CA GLU A 14 1.43 8.15 -1.84
C GLU A 14 2.45 7.97 -0.73
N PHE A 15 3.32 6.95 -0.85
CA PHE A 15 4.37 6.66 0.13
C PHE A 15 5.41 7.79 0.23
N ARG A 16 5.63 8.55 -0.84
CA ARG A 16 6.47 9.75 -0.80
C ARG A 16 5.88 10.84 0.12
N GLU A 17 4.54 10.91 0.17
CA GLU A 17 3.81 11.95 0.89
C GLU A 17 3.33 11.51 2.28
N VAL A 18 3.74 10.32 2.76
CA VAL A 18 3.30 9.84 4.08
C VAL A 18 3.98 10.60 5.22
N SER A 19 3.17 11.12 6.13
CA SER A 19 3.61 11.50 7.48
C SER A 19 3.73 10.26 8.37
N PHE A 20 2.87 9.27 8.17
CA PHE A 20 2.87 8.02 8.92
C PHE A 20 2.41 6.84 8.04
N VAL A 21 3.00 5.68 8.28
CA VAL A 21 2.69 4.43 7.58
C VAL A 21 2.59 3.30 8.59
N GLU A 22 1.59 2.45 8.43
CA GLU A 22 1.36 1.31 9.31
C GLU A 22 0.89 0.08 8.51
N LYS A 23 1.49 -1.06 8.82
CA LYS A 23 0.96 -2.38 8.47
C LYS A 23 0.08 -2.86 9.61
N ILE A 24 -1.21 -2.99 9.35
CA ILE A 24 -2.19 -3.49 10.30
C ILE A 24 -2.40 -4.98 10.03
N VAL A 25 -2.23 -5.82 11.05
CA VAL A 25 -2.41 -7.29 10.97
C VAL A 25 -3.50 -7.70 11.97
N PRO A 26 -4.78 -7.71 11.57
CA PRO A 26 -5.86 -8.15 12.44
C PRO A 26 -5.77 -9.67 12.65
N GLU A 27 -6.11 -10.16 13.84
CA GLU A 27 -5.98 -11.58 14.23
C GLU A 27 -6.66 -12.58 13.26
N ASN A 28 -7.67 -12.14 12.50
CA ASN A 28 -8.45 -12.98 11.59
C ASN A 28 -8.64 -12.38 10.18
N ARG A 29 -7.78 -11.44 9.76
CA ARG A 29 -7.86 -10.83 8.42
C ARG A 29 -6.48 -10.71 7.79
N GLU A 30 -6.46 -10.61 6.47
CA GLU A 30 -5.23 -10.28 5.77
C GLU A 30 -4.71 -8.89 6.16
N SER A 31 -3.39 -8.72 6.04
CA SER A 31 -2.75 -7.47 6.39
C SER A 31 -3.25 -6.33 5.53
N MET A 32 -3.52 -5.20 6.16
CA MET A 32 -3.90 -3.94 5.53
C MET A 32 -2.72 -2.97 5.61
N LEU A 33 -2.55 -2.15 4.59
CA LEU A 33 -1.62 -1.02 4.63
C LEU A 33 -2.41 0.26 4.85
N ARG A 34 -1.97 1.08 5.80
CA ARG A 34 -2.56 2.40 6.09
C ARG A 34 -1.49 3.47 5.97
N PHE A 35 -1.83 4.52 5.25
CA PHE A 35 -1.06 5.74 5.13
C PHE A 35 -1.83 6.90 5.75
N ARG A 36 -1.14 7.73 6.52
CA ARG A 36 -1.56 9.10 6.78
C ARG A 36 -0.67 10.01 5.95
N LEU A 37 -1.28 10.74 5.02
CA LEU A 37 -0.57 11.68 4.15
C LEU A 37 -0.26 12.97 4.91
N ARG A 38 0.68 13.77 4.41
CA ARG A 38 0.97 15.12 4.92
C ARG A 38 -0.22 16.07 4.82
N THR A 39 -1.14 15.81 3.91
CA THR A 39 -2.43 16.54 3.82
C THR A 39 -3.38 16.25 4.98
N GLY A 40 -3.11 15.20 5.77
CA GLY A 40 -4.00 14.68 6.80
C GLY A 40 -4.92 13.55 6.33
N ASP A 41 -4.99 13.29 5.01
CA ASP A 41 -5.83 12.21 4.48
C ASP A 41 -5.31 10.83 4.90
N GLU A 42 -6.23 9.91 5.19
CA GLU A 42 -5.93 8.51 5.41
C GLU A 42 -6.19 7.68 4.15
N VAL A 43 -5.17 7.00 3.63
CA VAL A 43 -5.33 6.04 2.53
C VAL A 43 -5.17 4.63 3.06
N THR A 44 -6.12 3.74 2.77
CA THR A 44 -6.03 2.33 3.16
C THR A 44 -6.06 1.42 1.94
N TYR A 45 -5.24 0.36 2.00
CA TYR A 45 -5.24 -0.75 1.05
C TYR A 45 -5.60 -2.04 1.77
N GLU A 46 -6.82 -2.49 1.59
CA GLU A 46 -7.35 -3.69 2.23
C GLU A 46 -7.70 -4.76 1.20
N LYS A 47 -7.35 -6.01 1.49
CA LYS A 47 -7.85 -7.13 0.70
C LYS A 47 -9.22 -7.55 1.22
N LEU A 48 -10.20 -7.55 0.33
CA LEU A 48 -11.54 -8.08 0.58
C LEU A 48 -11.85 -9.14 -0.48
N ASN A 49 -12.05 -10.38 -0.04
CA ASN A 49 -12.17 -11.55 -0.91
C ASN A 49 -10.96 -11.67 -1.85
N ASN A 50 -11.17 -11.58 -3.17
CA ASN A 50 -10.15 -11.62 -4.21
C ASN A 50 -9.78 -10.23 -4.78
N HIS A 51 -10.16 -9.15 -4.09
CA HIS A 51 -9.91 -7.78 -4.52
C HIS A 51 -8.99 -7.04 -3.55
N LEU A 52 -8.06 -6.25 -4.09
CA LEU A 52 -7.39 -5.20 -3.34
C LEU A 52 -8.19 -3.91 -3.51
N ILE A 53 -8.68 -3.38 -2.40
CA ILE A 53 -9.51 -2.18 -2.35
C ILE A 53 -8.70 -1.04 -1.76
N ARG A 54 -8.78 0.12 -2.40
CA ARG A 54 -8.29 1.38 -1.86
C ARG A 54 -9.44 2.25 -1.37
N LYS A 55 -9.24 2.90 -0.23
CA LYS A 55 -10.15 3.90 0.34
C LYS A 55 -9.40 5.14 0.75
N VAL A 56 -10.07 6.29 0.69
CA VAL A 56 -9.55 7.57 1.19
C VAL A 56 -10.48 8.04 2.31
N ASN A 57 -9.94 8.33 3.48
CA ASN A 57 -10.67 8.71 4.69
C ASN A 57 -11.77 7.70 5.03
N MET A 58 -11.49 6.41 4.84
CA MET A 58 -12.43 5.29 4.97
C MET A 58 -13.67 5.36 4.06
N ARG A 59 -13.71 6.31 3.12
CA ARG A 59 -14.78 6.50 2.14
C ARG A 59 -14.38 5.91 0.79
N GLY A 60 -15.41 5.61 -0.01
CA GLY A 60 -15.24 5.01 -1.34
C GLY A 60 -14.90 3.52 -1.27
N ARG A 61 -14.76 2.94 -2.47
CA ARG A 61 -14.37 1.53 -2.68
C ARG A 61 -13.74 1.39 -4.05
N GLU A 62 -12.52 1.88 -4.19
CA GLU A 62 -11.78 1.78 -5.44
C GLU A 62 -11.18 0.37 -5.56
N VAL A 63 -11.58 -0.38 -6.59
CA VAL A 63 -11.00 -1.72 -6.85
C VAL A 63 -9.69 -1.54 -7.60
N ILE A 64 -8.57 -1.74 -6.91
CA ILE A 64 -7.23 -1.53 -7.46
C ILE A 64 -6.73 -2.77 -8.19
N LEU A 65 -6.90 -3.95 -7.59
CA LEU A 65 -6.55 -5.24 -8.20
C LEU A 65 -7.68 -6.24 -8.05
N GLN A 66 -7.80 -7.12 -9.04
CA GLN A 66 -8.69 -8.28 -9.04
C GLN A 66 -7.88 -9.57 -9.08
N ASN A 67 -8.51 -10.69 -8.71
CA ASN A 67 -7.90 -12.02 -8.66
C ASN A 67 -6.65 -12.10 -7.75
N VAL A 68 -6.65 -11.32 -6.67
CA VAL A 68 -5.60 -11.37 -5.65
C VAL A 68 -5.83 -12.55 -4.74
N GLU A 69 -4.85 -13.45 -4.64
CA GLU A 69 -4.84 -14.54 -3.65
C GLU A 69 -4.36 -14.01 -2.30
N ARG A 70 -3.24 -13.28 -2.29
CA ARG A 70 -2.62 -12.73 -1.08
C ARG A 70 -1.94 -11.40 -1.38
N VAL A 71 -1.95 -10.51 -0.39
CA VAL A 71 -1.07 -9.34 -0.37
C VAL A 71 -0.34 -9.26 0.96
N SER A 72 0.95 -8.93 0.93
CA SER A 72 1.73 -8.71 2.13
C SER A 72 2.64 -7.50 2.00
N TYR A 73 2.84 -6.85 3.14
CA TYR A 73 3.62 -5.63 3.26
C TYR A 73 4.73 -5.81 4.29
N GLU A 74 5.86 -5.15 4.05
CA GLU A 74 6.91 -4.91 5.04
C GLU A 74 7.31 -3.44 4.97
N VAL A 75 7.39 -2.80 6.13
CA VAL A 75 7.56 -1.35 6.23
C VAL A 75 8.80 -1.06 7.07
N THR A 76 9.70 -0.26 6.52
CA THR A 76 10.79 0.39 7.23
C THR A 76 10.55 1.90 7.21
N PRO A 77 11.38 2.71 7.90
CA PRO A 77 11.25 4.16 7.82
C PRO A 77 11.30 4.73 6.40
N HIS A 78 12.00 4.10 5.45
CA HIS A 78 12.24 4.64 4.10
C HIS A 78 11.79 3.74 2.96
N LEU A 79 11.47 2.47 3.26
CA LEU A 79 11.11 1.47 2.26
C LEU A 79 9.77 0.84 2.63
N LEU A 80 8.98 0.57 1.60
CA LEU A 80 7.79 -0.25 1.66
C LEU A 80 7.94 -1.36 0.63
N PHE A 81 8.02 -2.60 1.12
CA PHE A 81 8.01 -3.79 0.28
C PHE A 81 6.58 -4.28 0.14
N ILE A 82 6.21 -4.64 -1.08
CA ILE A 82 4.87 -5.08 -1.45
C ILE A 82 5.01 -6.37 -2.24
N ASN A 83 4.34 -7.42 -1.76
CA ASN A 83 4.26 -8.69 -2.47
C ASN A 83 2.78 -9.00 -2.75
N VAL A 84 2.45 -9.24 -4.01
CA VAL A 84 1.11 -9.60 -4.47
C VAL A 84 1.17 -10.96 -5.15
N LYS A 85 0.44 -11.94 -4.62
CA LYS A 85 0.22 -13.22 -5.27
C LYS A 85 -1.16 -13.22 -5.90
N ASP A 86 -1.24 -13.50 -7.20
CA ASP A 86 -2.52 -13.71 -7.87
C ASP A 86 -3.01 -15.16 -7.75
N ARG A 87 -4.28 -15.41 -8.06
CA ARG A 87 -4.89 -16.75 -7.98
C ARG A 87 -4.33 -17.77 -9.00
N SER A 88 -3.51 -17.33 -9.97
CA SER A 88 -2.79 -18.23 -10.87
C SER A 88 -1.44 -18.66 -10.28
N GLY A 89 -1.05 -18.11 -9.13
CA GLY A 89 0.20 -18.39 -8.44
C GLY A 89 1.35 -17.46 -8.83
N ILE A 90 1.14 -16.50 -9.72
CA ILE A 90 2.17 -15.53 -10.10
C ILE A 90 2.36 -14.52 -8.97
N ILE A 91 3.62 -14.25 -8.65
CA ILE A 91 4.04 -13.31 -7.62
C ILE A 91 4.58 -12.05 -8.29
N TYR A 92 4.09 -10.90 -7.84
CA TYR A 92 4.57 -9.58 -8.24
C TYR A 92 5.16 -8.89 -7.03
N GLU A 93 6.37 -8.36 -7.19
CA GLU A 93 7.12 -7.68 -6.14
C GLU A 93 7.33 -6.22 -6.51
N GLY A 94 7.15 -5.34 -5.54
CA GLY A 94 7.38 -3.91 -5.69
C GLY A 94 8.01 -3.32 -4.44
N VAL A 95 8.88 -2.34 -4.65
CA VAL A 95 9.50 -1.56 -3.57
C VAL A 95 9.18 -0.10 -3.81
N ALA A 96 8.52 0.52 -2.85
CA ALA A 96 8.34 1.97 -2.81
C ALA A 96 9.38 2.59 -1.87
N ILE A 97 9.98 3.70 -2.30
CA ILE A 97 11.06 4.39 -1.60
C ILE A 97 10.62 5.81 -1.26
N ARG A 98 10.88 6.27 -0.03
CA ARG A 98 10.78 7.68 0.34
C ARG A 98 12.09 8.17 0.94
N TYR A 99 12.52 9.35 0.52
CA TYR A 99 13.66 10.03 1.13
C TYR A 99 13.17 10.84 2.33
N SER A 100 13.95 10.87 3.41
CA SER A 100 13.74 11.86 4.45
C SER A 100 14.04 13.24 3.90
N GLU A 101 13.27 14.24 4.31
CA GLU A 101 13.72 15.63 4.14
C GLU A 101 15.01 15.79 4.93
N MET A 102 16.05 16.29 4.26
CA MET A 102 17.27 16.70 4.93
C MET A 102 16.97 18.04 5.60
N GLU A 103 16.77 18.01 6.92
CA GLU A 103 16.68 19.24 7.70
C GLU A 103 18.09 19.75 7.98
N ILE A 104 18.42 20.93 7.44
CA ILE A 104 19.57 21.71 7.90
C ILE A 104 19.06 22.56 9.06
N ASN A 105 19.38 22.17 10.29
CA ASN A 105 19.22 23.06 11.44
C ASN A 105 20.30 24.15 11.34
N ILE A 106 19.88 25.40 11.14
CA ILE A 106 20.74 26.60 11.23
C ILE A 106 20.57 27.19 12.62
#